data_AF-A0A7X6ARX9-F1
#
_entry.id   AF-A0A7X6ARX9-F1
#
_cell.length_a   1.000
_cell.length_b   1.000
_cell.length_c   1.000
_cell.angle_alpha   90.00
_cell.angle_beta   90.00
_cell.angle_gamma   90.00
#
_symmetry.space_group_name_H-M   'P 1'
#
loop_
_entity.id
_entity.type
_entity.pdbx_description
1 polymer ?
#
loop_
_entity_poly.entity_id
_entity_poly.type
_entity_poly.pdbx_seq_one_letter_code
_entity_poly.pdbx_strand_id
1 'polypeptide(L)'
;MPDIDVDFCYERRGEVIDYVREKYGADSVGQIVTFGTMQSRAVVRDVGRTLGFTPAETDRIAKLIPNSPGYSLTVEEAVERT
;
A
#
# COMPACT_ATOMS: atom_id res chain seq x y z
N MET A 1 23.15 -15.23 -0.50
CA MET A 1 23.37 -14.00 0.28
C MET A 1 22.27 -13.93 1.32
N PRO A 2 22.58 -13.78 2.62
CA PRO A 2 21.56 -13.64 3.65
C PRO A 2 20.91 -12.25 3.58
N ASP A 3 19.63 -12.16 3.93
CA ASP A 3 18.90 -10.89 4.10
C ASP A 3 18.87 -10.54 5.59
N ILE A 4 19.19 -9.29 5.94
CA ILE A 4 19.30 -8.84 7.34
C ILE A 4 18.43 -7.59 7.51
N ASP A 5 17.30 -7.77 8.17
CA ASP A 5 16.41 -6.69 8.57
C ASP A 5 16.83 -6.10 9.92
N VAL A 6 16.76 -4.77 10.04
CA VAL A 6 17.12 -4.04 11.26
C VAL A 6 16.03 -3.05 11.62
N ASP A 7 15.52 -3.15 12.84
CA ASP A 7 14.53 -2.23 13.39
C ASP A 7 15.21 -1.00 14.03
N PHE A 8 14.68 0.18 13.73
CA PHE A 8 15.08 1.45 14.34
C PHE A 8 13.85 2.19 14.90
N CYS A 9 14.05 3.02 15.93
CA CYS A 9 13.01 3.95 16.35
C CYS A 9 12.63 4.89 15.19
N TYR A 10 11.34 5.05 14.92
CA TYR A 10 10.86 5.81 13.76
C TYR A 10 11.40 7.25 13.75
N GLU A 11 11.53 7.87 14.92
CA GLU A 11 11.98 9.26 15.09
C GLU A 11 13.45 9.44 14.71
N ARG A 12 14.28 8.42 14.96
CA ARG A 12 15.74 8.47 14.78
C ARG A 12 16.25 7.63 13.61
N ARG A 13 15.36 6.94 12.89
CA ARG A 13 15.70 6.15 11.70
C ARG A 13 16.38 7.02 10.63
N GLY A 14 15.99 8.29 10.51
CA GLY A 14 16.62 9.23 9.58
C GLY A 14 18.12 9.39 9.82
N GLU A 15 18.54 9.52 11.08
CA GLU A 15 19.95 9.68 11.46
C GLU A 15 20.81 8.50 10.98
N VAL A 16 20.27 7.28 11.03
CA VAL A 16 20.98 6.07 10.58
C VAL A 16 21.10 6.05 9.05
N ILE A 17 20.03 6.44 8.34
CA ILE A 17 20.06 6.53 6.87
C ILE A 17 21.09 7.58 6.45
N ASP A 18 21.12 8.74 7.10
CA ASP A 18 22.08 9.80 6.83
C ASP A 18 23.52 9.35 7.10
N TYR A 19 23.77 8.68 8.23
CA TYR A 19 25.08 8.08 8.53
C TYR A 19 25.55 7.11 7.43
N VAL A 20 24.67 6.22 6.96
CA VAL A 20 25.00 5.26 5.89
C VAL A 20 25.31 5.99 4.59
N ARG A 21 24.54 7.05 4.27
CA ARG A 21 24.75 7.89 3.09
C ARG A 21 26.07 8.64 3.13
N GLU A 22 26.46 9.19 4.28
CA GLU A 22 27.76 9.85 4.49
C GLU A 22 28.91 8.85 4.42
N LYS A 23 28.74 7.66 5.01
CA LYS A 23 29.78 6.63 5.08
C LYS A 23 30.11 6.01 3.72
N TYR A 24 29.11 5.75 2.88
CA TYR A 24 29.27 5.01 1.63
C TYR A 24 29.12 5.88 0.36
N GLY A 25 28.81 7.17 0.52
CA GLY A 25 28.67 8.13 -0.56
C GLY A 25 27.22 8.30 -1.02
N ALA A 26 26.85 9.55 -1.30
CA ALA A 26 25.47 9.92 -1.64
C ALA A 26 24.96 9.30 -2.95
N ASP A 27 25.85 8.99 -3.89
CA ASP A 27 25.51 8.35 -5.18
C ASP A 27 25.39 6.83 -5.07
N SER A 28 25.85 6.24 -3.96
CA SER A 28 25.87 4.79 -3.71
C SER A 28 24.70 4.31 -2.85
N VAL A 29 23.95 5.23 -2.22
CA VAL A 29 22.89 4.91 -1.25
C VAL A 29 21.56 5.52 -1.71
N GLY A 30 20.59 4.65 -1.99
CA GLY A 30 19.23 5.00 -2.37
C GLY A 30 18.19 4.20 -1.58
N GLN A 31 16.98 4.73 -1.50
CA GLN A 31 15.84 4.01 -0.94
C GLN A 31 15.09 3.26 -2.05
N ILE A 32 14.66 2.04 -1.76
CA ILE A 32 13.78 1.29 -2.65
C ILE A 32 12.35 1.79 -2.45
N VAL A 33 11.68 2.14 -3.54
CA VAL A 33 10.27 2.58 -3.51
C VAL A 33 9.34 1.39 -3.64
N THR A 34 8.16 1.48 -3.03
CA THR A 34 7.06 0.52 -3.24
C THR A 34 6.07 1.09 -4.25
N PHE A 35 5.70 0.30 -5.27
CA PHE A 35 4.62 0.64 -6.18
C PHE A 35 3.28 0.22 -5.56
N GLY A 36 2.43 1.19 -5.24
CA GLY A 36 1.07 0.91 -4.78
C GLY A 36 0.20 0.41 -5.94
N THR A 37 -0.51 -0.69 -5.74
CA THR A 37 -1.53 -1.18 -6.68
C THR A 37 -2.91 -0.65 -6.29
N MET A 38 -3.84 -0.65 -7.25
CA MET A 38 -5.22 -0.26 -6.96
C MET A 38 -5.93 -1.36 -6.17
N GLN A 39 -6.29 -1.07 -4.92
CA GLN A 39 -7.03 -2.02 -4.09
C GLN A 39 -8.50 -2.11 -4.52
N SER A 40 -9.08 -3.30 -4.53
CA SER A 40 -10.45 -3.55 -5.03
C SER A 40 -11.51 -2.63 -4.40
N ARG A 41 -11.45 -2.43 -3.07
CA ARG A 41 -12.36 -1.49 -2.37
C ARG A 41 -12.15 -0.03 -2.78
N ALA A 42 -10.90 0.36 -3.06
CA ALA A 42 -10.58 1.71 -3.51
C ALA A 42 -11.09 1.93 -4.93
N VAL A 43 -10.85 0.97 -5.84
CA VAL A 43 -11.32 1.01 -7.24
C VAL A 43 -12.83 1.18 -7.32
N VAL A 44 -13.61 0.41 -6.53
CA VAL A 44 -15.08 0.54 -6.53
C VAL A 44 -15.53 1.95 -6.15
N ARG A 45 -14.86 2.58 -5.18
CA ARG A 45 -15.18 3.96 -4.77
C ARG A 45 -14.78 4.98 -5.84
N ASP A 46 -13.63 4.81 -6.46
CA ASP A 46 -13.11 5.75 -7.47
C ASP A 46 -13.91 5.68 -8.78
N VAL A 47 -14.23 4.48 -9.25
CA VAL A 47 -15.11 4.27 -10.42
C VAL A 47 -16.52 4.78 -10.10
N GLY A 48 -17.06 4.46 -8.93
CA GLY A 48 -18.38 4.92 -8.54
C GLY A 48 -18.50 6.44 -8.45
N ARG A 49 -17.45 7.13 -7.95
CA ARG A 49 -17.37 8.60 -7.98
C ARG A 49 -17.39 9.13 -9.41
N THR A 50 -16.65 8.50 -10.31
CA THR A 50 -16.60 8.87 -11.73
C THR A 50 -17.96 8.72 -12.41
N LEU A 51 -18.74 7.71 -12.00
CA LEU A 51 -20.10 7.45 -12.49
C LEU A 51 -21.19 8.32 -11.82
N GLY A 52 -20.83 9.18 -10.86
CA GLY A 52 -21.77 10.09 -10.19
C GLY A 52 -22.51 9.51 -8.98
N PHE A 53 -22.12 8.32 -8.49
CA PHE A 53 -22.67 7.77 -7.26
C PHE A 53 -22.18 8.56 -6.04
N THR A 54 -23.01 8.61 -5.00
CA THR A 54 -22.62 9.21 -3.73
C THR A 54 -21.56 8.36 -3.02
N PRO A 55 -20.71 8.96 -2.17
CA PRO A 55 -19.76 8.21 -1.34
C PRO A 55 -20.43 7.13 -0.48
N ALA A 56 -21.65 7.37 0.00
CA ALA A 56 -22.40 6.41 0.81
C ALA A 56 -22.84 5.18 0.00
N GLU A 57 -23.27 5.36 -1.24
CA GLU A 57 -23.63 4.25 -2.13
C GLU A 57 -22.42 3.37 -2.47
N THR A 58 -21.32 4.00 -2.87
CA THR A 58 -20.09 3.29 -3.25
C THR A 58 -19.43 2.61 -2.06
N ASP A 59 -19.49 3.20 -0.87
CA ASP A 59 -18.95 2.57 0.34
C ASP A 59 -19.76 1.33 0.77
N ARG A 60 -21.09 1.34 0.59
CA ARG A 60 -21.92 0.15 0.82
C ARG A 60 -21.49 -1.00 -0.07
N ILE A 61 -21.23 -0.75 -1.35
CA ILE A 61 -20.76 -1.77 -2.31
C ILE A 61 -19.34 -2.22 -1.96
N ALA A 62 -18.42 -1.29 -1.71
CA ALA A 62 -17.03 -1.61 -1.39
C ALA A 62 -16.89 -2.47 -0.13
N LYS A 63 -17.76 -2.30 0.86
CA LYS A 63 -17.78 -3.10 2.09
C LYS A 63 -18.19 -4.55 1.88
N LEU A 64 -18.86 -4.88 0.77
CA LEU A 64 -19.21 -6.27 0.43
C LEU A 64 -17.96 -7.09 0.09
N ILE A 65 -16.91 -6.47 -0.44
CA ILE A 65 -15.64 -7.14 -0.75
C ILE A 65 -14.93 -7.49 0.57
N PRO A 66 -14.71 -8.77 0.91
CA PRO A 66 -13.95 -9.16 2.10
C PRO A 66 -12.54 -8.54 2.10
N ASN A 67 -12.08 -8.09 3.26
CA ASN A 67 -10.74 -7.52 3.43
C ASN A 67 -10.14 -7.96 4.77
N SER A 68 -9.00 -8.64 4.71
CA SER A 68 -8.25 -9.11 5.88
C SER A 68 -6.77 -8.77 5.74
N PRO A 69 -6.02 -8.58 6.83
CA PRO A 69 -4.57 -8.37 6.75
C PRO A 69 -3.88 -9.48 5.96
N GLY A 70 -3.09 -9.12 4.96
CA GLY A 70 -2.39 -10.08 4.09
C GLY A 70 -3.28 -10.80 3.06
N TYR A 71 -4.57 -10.49 2.97
CA TYR A 71 -5.50 -11.12 2.04
C TYR A 71 -6.44 -10.09 1.41
N SER A 72 -6.23 -9.83 0.12
CA SER A 72 -7.09 -8.98 -0.70
C SER A 72 -7.60 -9.76 -1.90
N LEU A 73 -8.92 -9.76 -2.10
CA LEU A 73 -9.54 -10.28 -3.32
C LEU A 73 -9.49 -9.22 -4.42
N THR A 74 -9.31 -9.64 -5.66
CA THR A 74 -9.66 -8.85 -6.85
C THR A 74 -11.16 -8.60 -6.89
N VAL A 75 -11.61 -7.65 -7.73
CA VAL A 75 -13.04 -7.39 -7.91
C VAL A 75 -13.75 -8.61 -8.50
N GLU A 76 -13.12 -9.32 -9.43
CA GLU A 76 -13.65 -10.53 -10.06
C GLU A 76 -13.86 -11.66 -9.04
N GLU A 77 -12.84 -11.99 -8.26
CA GLU A 77 -12.94 -13.02 -7.21
C GLU A 77 -13.97 -12.66 -6.13
N ALA A 78 -14.19 -11.37 -5.86
CA ALA A 78 -15.20 -10.93 -4.91
C ALA A 78 -16.62 -11.15 -5.43
N VAL A 79 -16.84 -11.03 -6.74
CA VAL A 79 -18.13 -11.27 -7.39
C VAL A 79 -18.48 -12.76 -7.39
N GLU A 80 -17.51 -13.65 -7.66
CA GLU A 80 -17.73 -15.10 -7.67
C GLU A 80 -18.08 -15.70 -6.30
N ARG A 81 -17.74 -14.98 -5.21
CA ARG A 81 -17.94 -15.44 -3.83
C ARG A 81 -19.17 -14.83 -3.14
N THR A 82 -19.94 -14.01 -3.85
CA THR A 82 -21.19 -13.39 -3.36
C THR A 82 -22.39 -14.22 -3.81
#